data_AF-A0A9E2CMY5-F1
#
_entry.id   AF-A0A9E2CMY5-F1
#
_cell.length_a   1.000
_cell.length_b   1.000
_cell.length_c   1.000
_cell.angle_alpha   90.00
_cell.angle_beta   90.00
_cell.angle_gamma   90.00
#
_symmetry.space_group_name_H-M   'P 1'
#
loop_
_entity.id
_entity.type
_entity.pdbx_description
1 polymer ?
#
loop_
_entity_poly.entity_id
_entity_poly.type
_entity_poly.pdbx_seq_one_letter_code
_entity_poly.pdbx_strand_id
1 'polypeptide(L)'
;MVTEIQKGRVTRVRSSDNPLFKDNICIKGIVAPKNFANPDRVLYPQKRVGERGSGKWQRVSWEEAMADIGQRLRKITAEFGPEAWAVSTSQWNTGT
;
A
#
# COMPACT_ATOMS: atom_id res chain seq x y z
N MET A 1 -8.91 -19.93 -0.64
CA MET A 1 -9.63 -18.78 -0.03
C MET A 1 -10.76 -18.36 -0.96
N VAL A 2 -11.91 -17.99 -0.42
CA VAL A 2 -13.07 -17.51 -1.18
C VAL A 2 -13.55 -16.19 -0.55
N THR A 3 -13.93 -15.23 -1.39
CA THR A 3 -14.44 -13.93 -0.96
C THR A 3 -15.92 -13.79 -1.31
N GLU A 4 -16.68 -13.17 -0.40
CA GLU A 4 -18.07 -12.78 -0.66
C GLU A 4 -18.10 -11.27 -0.94
N ILE A 5 -18.78 -10.87 -2.01
CA ILE A 5 -18.85 -9.49 -2.47
C ILE A 5 -20.31 -9.05 -2.42
N GLN A 6 -20.57 -7.90 -1.79
CA GLN A 6 -21.87 -7.25 -1.78
C GLN A 6 -21.69 -5.78 -2.15
N LYS A 7 -22.46 -5.29 -3.13
CA LYS A 7 -22.40 -3.89 -3.60
C LYS A 7 -20.96 -3.42 -3.93
N GLY A 8 -20.18 -4.28 -4.57
CA GLY A 8 -18.79 -3.99 -4.96
C GLY A 8 -17.77 -3.98 -3.81
N ARG A 9 -18.17 -4.36 -2.58
CA ARG A 9 -17.27 -4.45 -1.42
C ARG A 9 -17.13 -5.89 -0.97
N VAL A 10 -15.91 -6.30 -0.62
CA VAL A 10 -15.66 -7.59 0.03
C VAL A 10 -16.23 -7.52 1.45
N THR A 11 -17.16 -8.40 1.79
CA THR A 11 -17.80 -8.45 3.11
C THR A 11 -17.29 -9.60 3.96
N ARG A 12 -16.83 -10.68 3.34
CA ARG A 12 -16.32 -11.86 4.05
C ARG A 12 -15.22 -12.57 3.27
N VAL A 13 -14.29 -13.16 4.01
CA VAL A 13 -13.22 -14.01 3.50
C VAL A 13 -13.26 -15.32 4.28
N ARG A 14 -13.26 -16.46 3.58
CA ARG A 14 -13.28 -17.81 4.16
C ARG A 14 -12.26 -18.72 3.48
N SER A 15 -11.98 -19.87 4.11
CA SER A 15 -11.23 -20.90 3.41
C SER A 15 -12.04 -21.44 2.21
N SER A 16 -11.32 -21.92 1.21
CA SER A 16 -11.91 -22.62 0.06
C SER A 16 -12.31 -24.03 0.45
N ASP A 17 -13.19 -24.62 -0.35
CA ASP A 17 -13.71 -25.98 -0.13
C ASP A 17 -12.70 -27.08 -0.57
N ASN A 18 -11.44 -26.71 -0.85
CA ASN A 18 -10.36 -27.64 -1.14
C ASN A 18 -10.08 -28.49 0.12
N PRO A 19 -10.15 -29.84 0.05
CA PRO A 19 -9.94 -30.71 1.19
C PRO A 19 -8.60 -30.51 1.92
N LEU A 20 -7.53 -30.15 1.20
CA LEU A 20 -6.20 -29.91 1.78
C LEU A 20 -6.14 -28.63 2.62
N PHE A 21 -7.02 -27.67 2.33
CA PHE A 21 -7.05 -26.36 2.98
C PHE A 21 -8.37 -26.07 3.67
N LYS A 22 -9.22 -27.09 3.84
CA LYS A 22 -10.51 -26.95 4.50
C LYS A 22 -10.31 -26.36 5.89
N ASP A 23 -11.03 -25.28 6.18
CA ASP A 23 -10.94 -24.51 7.43
C ASP A 23 -9.55 -23.92 7.76
N ASN A 24 -8.57 -24.06 6.86
CA ASN A 24 -7.22 -23.55 6.99
C ASN A 24 -7.11 -22.12 6.45
N ILE A 25 -7.55 -21.16 7.27
CA ILE A 25 -7.33 -19.73 7.04
C ILE A 25 -6.98 -19.04 8.36
N CYS A 26 -5.92 -18.23 8.36
CA CYS A 26 -5.52 -17.51 9.56
C CYS A 26 -6.47 -16.33 9.83
N ILE A 27 -6.51 -15.89 11.09
CA ILE A 27 -7.36 -14.77 11.51
C ILE A 27 -7.11 -13.49 10.69
N LYS A 28 -5.85 -13.24 10.27
CA LYS A 28 -5.48 -12.08 9.47
C LYS A 28 -6.19 -12.07 8.11
N GLY A 29 -6.32 -13.25 7.48
CA GLY A 29 -7.07 -13.40 6.24
C GLY A 29 -8.57 -13.19 6.44
N ILE A 30 -9.13 -13.73 7.52
CA ILE A 30 -10.56 -13.56 7.85
C ILE A 30 -10.92 -12.09 8.05
N VAL A 31 -10.06 -11.30 8.71
CA VAL A 31 -10.33 -9.88 9.01
C VAL A 31 -9.88 -8.92 7.90
N ALA A 32 -9.34 -9.40 6.78
CA ALA A 32 -8.89 -8.58 5.66
C ALA A 32 -9.92 -7.53 5.16
N PRO A 33 -11.25 -7.80 5.13
CA PRO A 33 -12.26 -6.80 4.78
C PRO A 33 -12.20 -5.52 5.62
N LYS A 34 -11.84 -5.63 6.91
CA LYS A 34 -11.68 -4.48 7.80
C LYS A 34 -10.52 -3.59 7.39
N ASN A 35 -9.43 -4.18 6.86
CA ASN A 35 -8.27 -3.42 6.38
C ASN A 35 -8.62 -2.61 5.13
N PHE A 36 -9.42 -3.16 4.21
CA PHE A 36 -9.85 -2.42 3.02
C PHE A 36 -10.72 -1.20 3.34
N ALA A 37 -11.49 -1.28 4.43
CA ALA A 37 -12.39 -0.23 4.90
C ALA A 37 -11.78 0.64 6.02
N ASN A 38 -10.49 0.47 6.34
CA ASN A 38 -9.85 1.21 7.42
C ASN A 38 -9.85 2.74 7.13
N PRO A 39 -10.29 3.59 8.08
CA PRO A 39 -10.31 5.04 7.91
C PRO A 39 -8.91 5.65 7.63
N ASP A 40 -7.85 5.02 8.13
CA ASP A 40 -6.46 5.47 7.99
C ASP A 40 -5.80 4.97 6.68
N ARG A 41 -6.56 4.30 5.81
CA ARG A 41 -6.03 3.79 4.54
C ARG A 41 -5.58 4.97 3.66
N VAL A 42 -4.34 4.89 3.17
CA VAL A 42 -3.81 5.88 2.21
C VAL A 42 -4.46 5.64 0.85
N LEU A 43 -5.42 6.50 0.49
CA LEU A 43 -6.20 6.40 -0.76
C LEU A 43 -5.69 7.30 -1.88
N TYR A 44 -4.92 8.33 -1.53
CA TYR A 44 -4.46 9.36 -2.46
C TYR A 44 -2.99 9.69 -2.22
N PRO A 45 -2.26 10.16 -3.25
CA PRO A 45 -0.96 10.77 -3.07
C PRO A 45 -1.01 11.92 -2.06
N GLN A 46 0.00 11.98 -1.20
CA GLN A 46 0.10 12.98 -0.15
C GLN A 46 1.51 13.57 -0.12
N LYS A 47 1.60 14.88 0.06
CA LYS A 47 2.84 15.63 0.22
C LYS A 47 2.93 16.16 1.65
N ARG A 48 4.10 15.98 2.28
CA ARG A 48 4.32 16.42 3.66
C ARG A 48 4.40 17.95 3.70
N VAL A 49 3.67 18.57 4.62
CA VAL A 49 3.64 20.03 4.80
C VAL A 49 4.15 20.50 6.16
N GLY A 50 4.56 19.58 7.03
CA GLY A 50 5.19 19.87 8.31
C GLY A 50 6.48 19.09 8.53
N GLU A 51 6.97 19.14 9.77
CA GLU A 51 8.14 18.38 10.21
C GLU A 51 7.97 16.87 9.98
N ARG A 52 9.08 16.17 9.74
CA ARG A 52 9.05 14.72 9.57
C ARG A 52 8.52 14.07 10.86
N GLY A 53 7.49 13.23 10.73
CA GLY A 53 6.81 12.61 11.87
C GLY A 53 5.63 13.39 12.43
N SER A 54 5.38 14.63 11.99
CA SER A 54 4.26 15.45 12.48
C SER A 54 2.87 15.00 12.02
N GLY A 55 2.77 14.07 11.07
CA GLY A 55 1.49 13.62 10.50
C GLY A 55 0.78 14.68 9.63
N LYS A 56 1.43 15.80 9.32
CA LYS A 56 0.83 16.88 8.51
C LYS A 56 1.05 16.63 7.02
N TRP A 57 -0.04 16.33 6.32
CA TRP A 57 -0.05 15.98 4.90
C TRP A 57 -1.09 16.80 4.14
N GLN A 58 -0.77 17.15 2.89
CA GLN A 58 -1.73 17.68 1.92
C GLN A 58 -1.93 16.65 0.80
N ARG A 59 -3.16 16.49 0.33
CA ARG A 59 -3.44 15.68 -0.86
C ARG A 59 -2.90 16.38 -2.10
N VAL A 60 -2.28 15.62 -3.00
CA VAL A 60 -1.78 16.10 -4.30
C VAL A 60 -2.26 15.17 -5.41
N SER A 61 -2.13 15.59 -6.67
CA SER A 61 -2.40 14.71 -7.81
C SER A 61 -1.29 13.67 -7.99
N TRP A 62 -1.57 12.63 -8.76
CA TRP A 62 -0.55 11.65 -9.14
C TRP A 62 0.54 12.29 -10.00
N GLU A 63 0.15 13.18 -10.91
CA GLU A 63 1.06 13.92 -11.78
C GLU A 63 2.03 14.78 -10.96
N GLU A 64 1.53 15.51 -9.95
CA GLU A 64 2.37 16.33 -9.07
C GLU A 64 3.32 15.45 -8.24
N ALA A 65 2.82 14.37 -7.63
CA ALA A 65 3.63 13.48 -6.81
C ALA A 65 4.78 12.84 -7.62
N MET A 66 4.47 12.32 -8.79
CA MET A 66 5.47 11.67 -9.66
C MET A 66 6.47 12.68 -10.23
N ALA A 67 6.02 13.88 -10.59
CA ALA A 67 6.90 14.95 -11.05
C ALA A 67 7.89 15.41 -9.96
N ASP A 68 7.42 15.63 -8.72
CA ASP A 68 8.26 16.04 -7.59
C ASP A 68 9.31 14.96 -7.26
N ILE A 69 8.89 13.68 -7.18
CA ILE A 69 9.82 12.56 -6.95
C ILE A 69 10.85 12.48 -8.07
N GLY A 70 10.43 12.50 -9.32
CA GLY A 70 11.31 12.40 -10.48
C GLY A 70 12.33 13.55 -10.56
N GLN A 71 11.89 14.78 -10.29
CA GLN A 71 12.77 15.94 -10.27
C GLN A 71 13.86 15.81 -9.19
N ARG A 72 13.49 15.39 -7.98
CA ARG A 72 14.43 15.21 -6.87
C ARG A 72 15.47 14.12 -7.15
N LEU A 73 15.02 12.97 -7.68
CA LEU A 73 15.93 11.87 -8.04
C LEU A 73 16.92 12.32 -9.12
N ARG A 74 16.46 13.03 -10.16
CA ARG A 74 17.35 13.59 -11.19
C ARG A 74 18.39 14.54 -10.61
N LYS A 75 17.99 15.42 -9.68
CA LYS A 75 18.92 16.32 -8.99
C LYS A 75 19.97 15.53 -8.20
N ILE A 76 19.54 14.55 -7.41
CA ILE A 76 20.44 13.68 -6.62
C ILE A 76 21.43 12.97 -7.55
N THR A 77 20.96 12.38 -8.65
CA THR A 77 21.83 11.70 -9.61
C THR A 77 22.82 12.65 -10.27
N ALA A 78 22.40 13.87 -10.62
CA ALA A 78 23.30 14.87 -11.22
C ALA A 78 24.38 15.36 -10.25
N GLU A 79 24.07 15.44 -8.95
CA GLU A 79 24.97 15.98 -7.92
C GLU A 79 25.90 14.91 -7.32
N PHE A 80 25.40 13.69 -7.12
CA PHE A 80 26.07 12.65 -6.35
C PHE A 80 26.26 11.33 -7.10
N GLY A 81 25.79 11.23 -8.35
CA GLY A 81 25.83 10.01 -9.15
C GLY A 81 24.62 9.10 -8.96
N PRO A 82 24.40 8.13 -9.86
CA PRO A 82 23.24 7.24 -9.82
C PRO A 82 23.19 6.31 -8.60
N GLU A 83 24.32 6.05 -7.95
CA GLU A 83 24.47 5.19 -6.77
C GLU A 83 24.00 5.87 -5.47
N ALA A 84 23.67 7.17 -5.52
CA ALA A 84 23.28 7.97 -4.37
C ALA A 84 21.84 7.70 -3.87
N TRP A 85 21.09 6.83 -4.52
CA TRP A 85 19.77 6.39 -4.04
C TRP A 85 19.60 4.89 -4.15
N ALA A 86 18.76 4.35 -3.26
CA ALA A 86 18.42 2.95 -3.21
C ALA A 86 16.90 2.78 -3.22
N VAL A 87 16.45 1.68 -3.80
CA VAL A 87 15.07 1.20 -3.65
C VAL A 87 15.10 0.00 -2.72
N SER A 88 14.33 0.08 -1.65
CA SER A 88 14.08 -1.04 -0.76
C SER A 88 12.62 -1.45 -0.90
N THR A 89 12.40 -2.69 -1.31
CA THR A 89 11.07 -3.31 -1.35
C THR A 89 11.07 -4.48 -0.36
N SER A 90 10.11 -4.50 0.57
CA SER A 90 9.90 -5.69 1.38
C SER A 90 9.09 -6.71 0.59
N GLN A 91 9.69 -7.85 0.24
CA GLN A 91 9.00 -8.91 -0.50
C GLN A 91 8.00 -9.71 0.35
N TRP A 92 8.01 -9.54 1.67
CA TRP A 92 7.31 -10.42 2.60
C TRP A 92 5.77 -10.28 2.62
N ASN A 93 5.20 -9.20 2.06
CA ASN A 93 3.74 -8.97 2.09
C ASN A 93 3.11 -8.68 0.70
N THR A 94 3.86 -8.77 -0.39
CA THR A 94 3.36 -8.51 -1.76
C THR A 94 3.53 -9.69 -2.73
N GLY A 95 4.01 -10.84 -2.25
CA GLY A 95 4.03 -12.09 -3.02
C GLY A 95 2.78 -12.93 -2.73
N THR A 96 1.73 -12.72 -3.50
CA THR A 96 0.68 -13.71 -3.77
C THR A 96 0.51 -13.84 -5.26
#